data_AF-M0ED80-F1
#
_entry.id   AF-M0ED80-F1
#
_cell.length_a   1.000
_cell.length_b   1.000
_cell.length_c   1.000
_cell.angle_alpha   90.00
_cell.angle_beta   90.00
_cell.angle_gamma   90.00
#
_symmetry.space_group_name_H-M   'P 1'
#
loop_
_entity.id
_entity.type
_entity.pdbx_description
1 polymer ?
#
loop_
_entity_poly.entity_id
_entity_poly.type
_entity_poly.pdbx_seq_one_letter_code
_entity_poly.pdbx_strand_id
1 'polypeptide(L)'
;MLFVYDAPRDTLTYVMRRMSFGIDIVYVDGDREITRIHNAPEPGPNEDGEEQRYPGSGQYVLEVPYEWTDRHGVAVGDSLRFDL
;
A
#
# COMPACT_ATOMS: atom_id res chain seq x y z
N MET A 1 -2.74 -6.27 -5.73
CA MET A 1 -1.72 -6.10 -6.78
C MET A 1 -0.36 -5.98 -6.11
N LEU A 2 0.70 -6.61 -6.64
CA LEU A 2 2.06 -6.49 -6.08
C LEU A 2 2.93 -5.68 -7.03
N PHE A 3 3.48 -4.57 -6.53
CA PHE A 3 4.48 -3.77 -7.20
C PHE A 3 5.86 -4.17 -6.69
N VAL A 4 6.77 -4.43 -7.64
CA VAL A 4 8.12 -4.90 -7.37
C VAL A 4 9.11 -3.89 -7.93
N TYR A 5 10.01 -3.40 -7.09
CA TYR A 5 11.11 -2.52 -7.49
C TYR A 5 12.44 -3.31 -7.45
N ASP A 6 13.32 -3.05 -8.41
CA ASP A 6 14.62 -3.73 -8.52
C ASP A 6 15.54 -3.48 -7.31
N ALA A 7 15.32 -2.38 -6.57
CA ALA A 7 16.05 -2.01 -5.37
C ALA A 7 15.12 -1.27 -4.39
N PRO A 8 15.45 -1.27 -3.07
CA PRO A 8 14.72 -0.51 -2.07
C PRO A 8 14.58 0.98 -2.43
N ARG A 9 13.42 1.55 -2.16
CA ARG A 9 13.09 2.96 -2.40
C ARG A 9 12.82 3.66 -1.08
N ASP A 10 13.59 4.72 -0.81
CA ASP A 10 13.43 5.53 0.40
C ASP A 10 12.15 6.39 0.38
N THR A 11 11.68 6.75 -0.82
CA THR A 11 10.49 7.58 -1.00
C THR A 11 9.62 7.02 -2.12
N LEU A 12 8.44 6.57 -1.72
CA LEU A 12 7.32 6.20 -2.57
C LEU A 12 6.09 6.99 -2.13
N THR A 13 5.21 7.32 -3.06
CA THR A 13 3.92 7.94 -2.75
C THR A 13 2.88 7.43 -3.72
N TYR A 14 1.82 6.85 -3.15
CA TYR A 14 0.67 6.38 -3.91
C TYR A 14 -0.49 7.36 -3.71
N VAL A 15 -1.36 7.43 -4.72
CA VAL A 15 -2.53 8.31 -4.75
C VAL A 15 -3.77 7.54 -5.21
N MET A 16 -4.95 7.97 -4.77
CA MET A 16 -6.23 7.36 -5.14
C MET A 16 -6.84 7.99 -6.40
N ARG A 17 -5.98 8.44 -7.32
CA ARG A 17 -6.38 9.20 -8.51
C ARG A 17 -7.39 8.43 -9.36
N ARG A 18 -8.60 8.98 -9.47
CA ARG A 18 -9.74 8.42 -10.23
C ARG A 18 -10.07 6.97 -9.81
N MET A 19 -9.80 6.61 -8.56
CA MET A 19 -10.26 5.34 -7.99
C MET A 19 -11.76 5.38 -7.71
N SER A 20 -12.40 4.20 -7.73
CA SER A 20 -13.83 4.00 -7.45
C SER A 20 -14.08 3.02 -6.30
N PHE A 21 -13.03 2.73 -5.53
CA PHE A 21 -13.04 1.88 -4.35
C PHE A 21 -11.79 2.17 -3.52
N GLY A 22 -11.85 1.87 -2.22
CA GLY A 22 -10.70 1.95 -1.33
C GLY A 22 -9.77 0.73 -1.45
N ILE A 23 -8.52 0.91 -1.03
CA ILE A 23 -7.52 -0.16 -0.94
C ILE A 23 -6.69 0.02 0.33
N ASP A 24 -6.08 -1.07 0.80
CA ASP A 24 -4.96 -0.94 1.73
C ASP A 24 -3.66 -0.97 0.93
N ILE A 25 -2.77 -0.02 1.22
CA ILE A 25 -1.46 0.14 0.60
C ILE A 25 -0.42 -0.32 1.61
N VAL A 26 0.18 -1.48 1.36
CA VAL A 26 1.13 -2.13 2.26
C VAL A 26 2.55 -1.96 1.70
N TYR A 27 3.36 -1.17 2.40
CA TYR A 27 4.77 -0.99 2.11
C TYR A 27 5.62 -2.07 2.76
N VAL A 28 6.56 -2.61 2.00
CA VAL A 28 7.37 -3.76 2.39
C VAL A 28 8.82 -3.54 2.00
N ASP A 29 9.74 -3.78 2.93
CA ASP A 29 11.18 -3.62 2.70
C ASP A 29 11.82 -4.75 1.89
N GLY A 30 13.15 -4.70 1.72
CA GLY A 30 13.90 -5.70 0.96
C GLY A 30 13.95 -7.09 1.61
N ASP A 31 13.79 -7.15 2.94
CA ASP A 31 13.72 -8.39 3.72
C ASP A 31 12.29 -8.96 3.77
N ARG A 32 11.36 -8.32 3.05
CA ARG A 32 9.95 -8.67 2.92
C ARG A 32 9.15 -8.42 4.19
N GLU A 33 9.61 -7.55 5.09
CA GLU A 33 8.88 -7.11 6.27
C GLU A 33 7.97 -5.92 5.94
N ILE A 34 6.73 -5.94 6.43
CA ILE A 34 5.79 -4.84 6.31
C ILE A 34 6.28 -3.69 7.19
N THR A 35 6.63 -2.57 6.57
CA THR A 35 7.12 -1.37 7.27
C THR A 35 6.01 -0.37 7.52
N ARG A 36 4.95 -0.38 6.69
CA ARG A 36 3.83 0.55 6.79
C ARG A 36 2.59 0.03 6.10
N ILE A 37 1.43 0.31 6.67
CA ILE A 37 0.12 0.09 6.05
C ILE A 37 -0.62 1.42 6.05
N HIS A 38 -1.27 1.74 4.94
CA HIS A 38 -2.28 2.80 4.89
C HIS A 38 -3.60 2.22 4.40
N ASN A 39 -4.68 2.49 5.10
CA ASN A 39 -6.04 2.25 4.60
C ASN A 39 -6.46 3.49 3.81
N ALA A 40 -6.45 3.39 2.48
CA ALA A 40 -6.78 4.46 1.57
C ALA A 40 -8.26 4.33 1.14
N PRO A 41 -9.19 5.15 1.67
CA PRO A 41 -10.58 5.11 1.23
C PRO A 41 -10.71 5.54 -0.24
N GLU A 42 -11.87 5.27 -0.84
CA GLU A 42 -12.18 5.85 -2.15
C GLU A 42 -12.27 7.39 -2.08
N PRO A 43 -11.97 8.10 -3.17
CA PRO A 43 -12.22 9.54 -3.25
C PRO A 43 -13.65 9.92 -2.92
N GLY A 44 -13.81 11.02 -2.19
CA GLY A 44 -15.12 11.56 -1.87
C GLY A 44 -15.89 12.02 -3.13
N PRO A 45 -17.20 12.31 -3.03
CA PRO A 45 -18.07 12.60 -4.17
C PRO A 45 -17.64 13.75 -5.10
N ASN A 46 -16.73 14.62 -4.67
CA ASN A 46 -16.19 15.74 -5.46
C ASN A 46 -14.65 15.76 -5.45
N GLU A 47 -14.02 14.63 -5.15
CA GLU A 47 -12.56 14.49 -5.12
C GLU A 47 -12.14 13.57 -6.27
N ASP A 48 -11.02 13.91 -6.91
CA ASP A 48 -10.40 13.04 -7.90
C ASP A 48 -9.33 12.12 -7.29
N GLY A 49 -9.06 12.24 -5.99
CA GLY A 49 -8.07 11.44 -5.26
C GLY A 49 -6.61 11.86 -5.44
N GLU A 50 -6.32 12.98 -6.11
CA GLU A 50 -4.95 13.50 -6.28
C GLU A 50 -4.33 13.99 -4.97
N GLU A 51 -5.17 14.54 -4.10
CA GLU A 51 -4.75 15.08 -2.80
C GLU A 51 -4.55 13.97 -1.75
N GLN A 52 -5.14 12.80 -1.96
CA GLN A 52 -4.95 11.63 -1.11
C GLN A 52 -3.59 11.02 -1.37
N ARG A 53 -2.62 11.39 -0.54
CA ARG A 53 -1.22 10.96 -0.66
C ARG A 53 -0.84 10.04 0.48
N TYR A 54 -0.38 8.85 0.11
CA TYR A 54 0.06 7.83 1.04
C TYR A 54 1.56 7.63 0.83
N PRO A 55 2.42 8.27 1.63
CA PRO A 55 3.87 8.12 1.51
C PRO A 55 4.37 6.88 2.26
N GLY A 56 5.45 6.28 1.77
CA GLY A 56 6.13 5.17 2.42
C GLY A 56 7.49 4.89 1.80
N SER A 57 8.16 3.86 2.31
CA SER A 57 9.43 3.35 1.80
C SER A 57 9.36 1.83 1.71
N GLY A 58 10.12 1.26 0.79
CA GLY A 58 10.11 -0.19 0.59
C GLY A 58 10.69 -0.61 -0.76
N GLN A 59 10.89 -1.91 -0.91
CA GLN A 59 11.22 -2.54 -2.19
C GLN A 59 9.97 -3.12 -2.87
N TYR A 60 8.91 -3.38 -2.10
CA TYR A 60 7.65 -3.89 -2.61
C TYR A 60 6.49 -3.08 -2.05
N VAL A 61 5.42 -2.99 -2.83
CA VAL A 61 4.13 -2.45 -2.38
C VAL A 61 3.03 -3.43 -2.74
N LEU A 62 2.27 -3.87 -1.75
CA LEU A 62 1.12 -4.74 -1.94
C LEU A 62 -0.16 -3.94 -1.73
N GLU A 63 -0.98 -3.87 -2.78
CA GLU A 63 -2.33 -3.33 -2.70
C GLU A 63 -3.34 -4.46 -2.51
N VAL A 64 -4.18 -4.36 -1.48
CA VAL A 64 -5.27 -5.30 -1.20
C VAL A 64 -6.60 -4.54 -1.05
N PRO A 65 -7.76 -5.22 -1.12
CA PRO A 65 -9.05 -4.56 -0.93
C PRO A 65 -9.12 -3.81 0.40
N TYR A 66 -9.89 -2.71 0.44
CA TYR A 66 -10.03 -1.86 1.63
C TYR A 66 -10.33 -2.64 2.92
N GLU A 67 -9.62 -2.29 3.99
CA GLU A 67 -9.68 -2.90 5.33
C GLU A 67 -9.42 -4.41 5.35
N TRP A 68 -8.79 -4.97 4.32
CA TRP A 68 -8.41 -6.38 4.31
C TRP A 68 -7.36 -6.67 5.38
N THR A 69 -6.39 -5.77 5.58
CA THR A 69 -5.35 -5.95 6.61
C THR A 69 -5.96 -6.03 8.00
N ASP A 70 -6.88 -5.11 8.30
CA ASP A 70 -7.51 -4.99 9.61
C ASP A 70 -8.40 -6.20 9.90
N ARG A 71 -9.20 -6.64 8.91
CA ARG A 71 -10.04 -7.83 9.04
C ARG A 71 -9.26 -9.13 9.26
N HIS A 72 -8.00 -9.18 8.82
CA HIS A 72 -7.16 -10.39 8.93
C HIS A 72 -6.05 -10.25 9.99
N GLY A 73 -5.99 -9.12 10.71
CA GLY A 73 -4.98 -8.88 11.73
C GLY A 73 -3.56 -8.78 11.18
N VAL A 74 -3.40 -8.32 9.94
CA VAL A 74 -2.09 -8.06 9.32
C VAL A 74 -1.57 -6.72 9.81
N ALA A 75 -0.33 -6.69 10.30
CA ALA A 75 0.27 -5.53 10.93
C ALA A 75 1.71 -5.27 10.44
N VAL A 76 2.24 -4.10 10.80
CA VAL A 76 3.66 -3.77 10.66
C VAL A 76 4.51 -4.79 11.43
N GLY A 77 5.58 -5.27 10.82
CA GLY A 77 6.43 -6.35 11.34
C GLY A 77 6.07 -7.76 10.83
N ASP A 78 4.89 -7.95 10.23
CA ASP A 78 4.59 -9.19 9.51
C ASP A 78 5.42 -9.28 8.22
N SER A 79 5.57 -10.49 7.67
CA SER A 79 6.38 -10.70 6.46
C SER A 79 5.57 -11.28 5.30
N LEU A 80 5.89 -10.85 4.07
CA LEU A 80 5.31 -11.38 2.85
C LEU A 80 6.09 -12.60 2.34
N ARG A 81 5.37 -13.57 1.76
CA ARG A 81 5.95 -14.72 1.05
C ARG A 81 5.35 -14.84 -0.34
N PHE A 82 6.21 -14.81 -1.36
CA PHE A 82 5.86 -14.94 -2.76
C PHE A 82 7.10 -15.35 -3.58
N ASP A 83 6.83 -15.84 -4.79
CA ASP A 83 7.81 -16.12 -5.84
C ASP A 83 7.65 -15.09 -6.97
N LEU A 84 8.76 -14.68 -7.60
CA LEU A 84 8.82 -13.67 -8.66
C LEU A 84 9.07 -14.29 -10.04
#